data_AF-A0A7J6XP23-F1
#
_entry.id   AF-A0A7J6XP23-F1
#
_cell.length_a   1.000
_cell.length_b   1.000
_cell.length_c   1.000
_cell.angle_alpha   90.00
_cell.angle_beta   90.00
_cell.angle_gamma   90.00
#
_symmetry.space_group_name_H-M   'P 1'
#
loop_
_entity.id
_entity.type
_entity.pdbx_description
1 polymer ?
#
loop_
_entity_poly.entity_id
_entity_poly.type
_entity_poly.pdbx_seq_one_letter_code
_entity_poly.pdbx_strand_id
1 'polypeptide(L)'
;MHSKAKILSVGLESVGHTVVNGTFFDTITVNLKGITPEDHVTCCVEKGINIFVDYSHGTVSISVDEATTEGHVVSLLEAAGPKLPVIGVLSKLAEQKRAMPLQILLKSVFLGRSIFQKYKSESELMRYIHRLHGKDYGLTHGCVPLGSCTVKLSPAAAILSLSWSEFTNLHPLAPTEQTRGYSALSLDLEQKIRDITALDAVSLQPNSGAQGEYAALRVIRSYHNSKKESHRNVCLIPESAHGTNFALALLAGTVIVKIKCLADGRIDM
;
A
#
# COMPACT_ATOMS: atom_id res chain seq x y z
N MET A 1 -0.93 2.01 -20.00
CA MET A 1 0.07 2.48 -19.02
C MET A 1 1.43 2.74 -19.67
N HIS A 2 2.20 1.72 -20.07
CA HIS A 2 3.55 1.91 -20.65
C HIS A 2 3.65 2.95 -21.78
N SER A 3 2.70 2.96 -22.73
CA SER A 3 2.65 3.97 -23.80
C SER A 3 2.57 5.40 -23.25
N LYS A 4 1.76 5.64 -22.21
CA LYS A 4 1.62 6.96 -21.56
C LYS A 4 2.93 7.41 -20.90
N ALA A 5 3.64 6.49 -20.24
CA ALA A 5 4.96 6.77 -19.68
C ALA A 5 5.99 7.15 -20.76
N LYS A 6 5.95 6.46 -21.92
CA LYS A 6 6.80 6.79 -23.07
C LYS A 6 6.47 8.17 -23.67
N ILE A 7 5.18 8.50 -23.80
CA ILE A 7 4.73 9.83 -24.26
C ILE A 7 5.23 10.91 -23.32
N LEU A 8 5.06 10.72 -22.01
CA LEU A 8 5.54 11.64 -20.99
C LEU A 8 7.07 11.81 -21.07
N SER A 9 7.82 10.71 -21.20
CA SER A 9 9.27 10.72 -21.34
C SER A 9 9.73 11.54 -22.55
N VAL A 10 9.17 11.28 -23.74
CA VAL A 10 9.51 12.03 -24.96
C VAL A 10 9.09 13.49 -24.84
N GLY A 11 7.92 13.75 -24.25
CA GLY A 11 7.42 15.11 -24.03
C GLY A 11 8.38 15.93 -23.17
N LEU A 12 8.83 15.38 -22.04
CA LEU A 12 9.78 16.04 -21.15
C LEU A 12 11.15 16.26 -21.80
N GLU A 13 11.63 15.30 -22.60
CA GLU A 13 12.86 15.47 -23.40
C GLU A 13 12.71 16.58 -24.45
N SER A 14 11.55 16.69 -25.09
CA SER A 14 11.28 17.69 -26.14
C SER A 14 11.28 19.15 -25.63
N VAL A 15 11.02 19.34 -24.33
CA VAL A 15 11.09 20.65 -23.66
C VAL A 15 12.44 20.90 -22.98
N GLY A 16 13.39 19.97 -23.10
CA GLY A 16 14.78 20.14 -22.67
C GLY A 16 15.14 19.54 -21.32
N HIS A 17 14.24 18.76 -20.70
CA HIS A 17 14.56 17.99 -19.50
C HIS A 17 15.28 16.69 -19.85
N THR A 18 15.95 16.10 -18.86
CA THR A 18 16.69 14.85 -19.06
C THR A 18 16.01 13.71 -18.29
N VAL A 19 15.54 12.70 -19.01
CA VAL A 19 15.04 11.46 -18.37
C VAL A 19 16.25 10.60 -17.99
N VAL A 20 16.39 10.34 -16.69
CA VAL A 20 17.58 9.70 -16.10
C VAL A 20 17.58 8.20 -16.35
N ASN A 21 16.43 7.55 -16.25
CA ASN A 21 16.31 6.11 -16.43
C ASN A 21 16.07 5.75 -17.90
N GLY A 22 17.06 5.08 -18.51
CA GLY A 22 16.96 4.60 -19.90
C GLY A 22 16.05 3.38 -20.07
N THR A 23 15.67 2.70 -18.98
CA THR A 23 14.74 1.56 -18.99
C THR A 23 13.64 1.76 -17.97
N PHE A 24 12.38 1.59 -18.37
CA PHE A 24 11.20 1.76 -17.51
C PHE A 24 9.95 1.08 -18.05
N PHE A 25 8.99 0.82 -17.15
CA PHE A 25 7.65 0.38 -17.50
C PHE A 25 6.66 1.56 -17.43
N ASP A 26 6.41 2.09 -16.24
CA ASP A 26 5.42 3.14 -15.98
C ASP A 26 5.96 4.36 -15.24
N THR A 27 7.17 4.25 -14.70
CA THR A 27 7.78 5.26 -13.85
C THR A 27 9.02 5.83 -14.51
N ILE A 28 9.05 7.15 -14.63
CA ILE A 28 10.20 7.89 -15.17
C ILE A 28 10.78 8.80 -14.10
N THR A 29 12.10 8.93 -14.09
CA THR A 29 12.84 9.86 -13.23
C THR A 29 13.47 10.92 -14.12
N VAL A 30 13.32 12.18 -13.75
CA VAL A 30 13.60 13.32 -14.62
C VAL A 30 14.44 14.31 -13.85
N ASN A 31 15.55 14.71 -14.47
CA ASN A 31 16.31 15.89 -14.07
C ASN A 31 15.75 17.10 -14.85
N LEU A 32 15.10 17.99 -14.10
CA LEU A 32 14.47 19.18 -14.65
C LEU A 32 15.52 20.25 -14.96
N LYS A 33 15.28 21.02 -16.02
CA LYS A 33 16.19 22.05 -16.50
C LYS A 33 15.44 23.37 -16.60
N GLY A 34 15.92 24.39 -15.90
CA GLY A 34 15.31 25.72 -15.89
C GLY A 34 14.07 25.88 -14.99
N ILE A 35 13.70 24.83 -14.24
CA ILE A 35 12.66 24.83 -13.21
C ILE A 35 13.13 23.95 -12.05
N THR A 36 12.82 24.33 -10.81
CA THR A 36 13.15 23.52 -9.63
C THR A 36 12.15 22.36 -9.47
N PRO A 37 12.52 21.24 -8.83
CA PRO A 37 11.58 20.19 -8.47
C PRO A 37 10.36 20.72 -7.69
N GLU A 38 10.58 21.68 -6.79
CA GLU A 38 9.55 22.28 -5.94
C GLU A 38 8.53 23.12 -6.74
N ASP A 39 9.01 23.92 -7.68
CA ASP A 39 8.14 24.70 -8.58
C ASP A 39 7.29 23.75 -9.45
N HIS A 40 7.91 22.68 -9.99
CA HIS A 40 7.21 21.70 -10.80
C HIS A 40 6.12 20.94 -10.02
N VAL A 41 6.40 20.58 -8.76
CA VAL A 41 5.41 19.98 -7.86
C VAL A 41 4.26 20.94 -7.61
N THR A 42 4.56 22.21 -7.34
CA THR A 42 3.54 23.24 -7.08
C THR A 42 2.58 23.35 -8.27
N CYS A 43 3.10 23.46 -9.50
CA CYS A 43 2.28 23.49 -10.70
C CYS A 43 1.50 22.18 -10.94
N CYS A 44 2.05 21.02 -10.59
CA CYS A 44 1.33 19.75 -10.66
C CYS A 44 0.17 19.69 -9.66
N VAL A 45 0.39 20.13 -8.43
CA VAL A 45 -0.60 20.13 -7.35
C VAL A 45 -1.77 21.07 -7.66
N GLU A 46 -1.52 22.22 -8.28
CA GLU A 46 -2.58 23.12 -8.78
C GLU A 46 -3.50 22.44 -9.81
N LYS A 47 -3.00 21.41 -10.50
CA LYS A 47 -3.75 20.57 -11.45
C LYS A 47 -4.29 19.29 -10.82
N GLY A 48 -4.19 19.13 -9.50
CA GLY A 48 -4.64 17.95 -8.76
C GLY A 48 -3.75 16.72 -8.94
N ILE A 49 -2.46 16.91 -9.26
CA ILE A 49 -1.51 15.81 -9.51
C ILE A 49 -0.38 15.87 -8.49
N ASN A 50 -0.14 14.75 -7.82
CA ASN A 50 1.03 14.57 -6.95
C ASN A 50 2.15 13.85 -7.73
N ILE A 51 3.38 14.31 -7.57
CA ILE A 51 4.59 13.67 -8.09
C ILE A 51 5.62 13.51 -6.97
N PHE A 52 6.55 12.58 -7.13
CA PHE A 52 7.57 12.32 -6.13
C PHE A 52 8.81 13.17 -6.37
N VAL A 53 9.35 13.80 -5.31
CA VAL A 53 10.64 14.51 -5.35
C VAL A 53 11.69 13.72 -4.62
N ASP A 54 12.81 13.48 -5.29
CA ASP A 54 14.03 13.01 -4.67
C ASP A 54 14.95 14.19 -4.38
N TYR A 55 14.88 14.70 -3.15
CA TYR A 55 15.69 15.83 -2.69
C TYR A 55 17.20 15.51 -2.62
N SER A 56 17.59 14.24 -2.54
CA SER A 56 19.01 13.86 -2.49
C SER A 56 19.70 14.04 -3.84
N HIS A 57 18.95 13.87 -4.93
CA HIS A 57 19.44 13.97 -6.30
C HIS A 57 18.87 15.16 -7.08
N GLY A 58 17.93 15.91 -6.50
CA GLY A 58 17.26 17.04 -7.15
C GLY A 58 16.43 16.62 -8.37
N THR A 59 15.85 15.41 -8.34
CA THR A 59 15.08 14.84 -9.45
C THR A 59 13.62 14.65 -9.08
N VAL A 60 12.75 14.59 -10.08
CA VAL A 60 11.34 14.21 -9.91
C VAL A 60 11.08 12.84 -10.51
N SER A 61 10.27 12.03 -9.84
CA SER A 61 9.80 10.75 -10.37
C SER A 61 8.28 10.77 -10.57
N ILE A 62 7.85 10.30 -11.73
CA ILE A 62 6.46 10.31 -12.14
C ILE A 62 6.08 8.89 -12.55
N SER A 63 5.13 8.30 -11.81
CA SER A 63 4.52 7.00 -12.11
C SER A 63 3.15 7.24 -12.72
N VAL A 64 2.90 6.67 -13.90
CA VAL A 64 1.56 6.65 -14.51
C VAL A 64 0.90 5.30 -14.29
N ASP A 65 -0.42 5.28 -14.25
CA ASP A 65 -1.21 4.08 -14.00
C ASP A 65 -2.28 3.83 -15.08
N GLU A 66 -3.21 2.93 -14.78
CA GLU A 66 -4.37 2.66 -15.62
C GLU A 66 -5.30 3.88 -15.74
N ALA A 67 -5.56 4.56 -14.61
CA ALA A 67 -6.45 5.72 -14.49
C ALA A 67 -5.88 6.99 -15.13
N THR A 68 -4.57 7.05 -15.38
CA THR A 68 -3.91 8.20 -15.98
C THR A 68 -4.47 8.51 -17.36
N THR A 69 -5.06 9.68 -17.58
CA THR A 69 -5.63 10.07 -18.88
C THR A 69 -4.59 10.79 -19.75
N GLU A 70 -4.90 11.01 -21.04
CA GLU A 70 -4.10 11.91 -21.87
C GLU A 70 -4.09 13.34 -21.31
N GLY A 71 -5.20 13.78 -20.72
CA GLY A 71 -5.30 15.06 -20.03
C GLY A 71 -4.28 15.18 -18.88
N HIS A 72 -4.11 14.14 -18.07
CA HIS A 72 -3.08 14.13 -17.02
C HIS A 72 -1.67 14.25 -17.59
N VAL A 73 -1.38 13.56 -18.70
CA VAL A 73 -0.08 13.67 -19.39
C VAL A 73 0.16 15.09 -19.89
N VAL A 74 -0.85 15.74 -20.49
CA VAL A 74 -0.77 17.15 -20.91
C VAL A 74 -0.50 18.05 -19.70
N SER A 75 -1.26 17.87 -18.61
CA SER A 75 -1.11 18.66 -17.39
C SER A 75 0.30 18.57 -16.79
N LEU A 76 0.88 17.37 -16.75
CA LEU A 76 2.27 17.12 -16.32
C LEU A 76 3.29 17.81 -17.22
N LEU A 77 3.13 17.73 -18.54
CA LEU A 77 4.05 18.36 -19.51
C LEU A 77 3.99 19.88 -19.46
N GLU A 78 2.80 20.46 -19.37
CA GLU A 78 2.60 21.90 -19.18
C GLU A 78 3.18 22.40 -17.85
N ALA A 79 3.09 21.60 -16.78
CA ALA A 79 3.70 21.94 -15.49
C ALA A 79 5.24 21.93 -15.54
N ALA A 80 5.83 21.28 -16.55
CA ALA A 80 7.28 21.20 -16.72
C ALA A 80 7.85 22.36 -17.57
N GLY A 81 7.02 23.04 -18.38
CA GLY A 81 7.48 24.20 -19.15
C GLY A 81 6.42 24.83 -20.07
N PRO A 82 6.76 25.99 -20.70
CA PRO A 82 5.78 26.85 -21.38
C PRO A 82 5.33 26.37 -22.77
N LYS A 83 5.92 25.30 -23.31
CA LYS A 83 5.55 24.80 -24.64
C LYS A 83 4.40 23.82 -24.53
N LEU A 84 3.28 24.16 -25.17
CA LEU A 84 2.12 23.27 -25.27
C LEU A 84 2.50 21.98 -26.01
N PRO A 85 2.29 20.80 -25.39
CA PRO A 85 2.59 19.53 -26.02
C PRO A 85 1.56 19.20 -27.12
N VAL A 86 2.02 18.84 -28.32
CA VAL A 86 1.15 18.28 -29.36
C VAL A 86 1.14 16.76 -29.19
N ILE A 87 0.17 16.23 -28.44
CA ILE A 87 0.09 14.80 -28.07
C ILE A 87 0.19 13.88 -29.29
N GLY A 88 -0.48 14.19 -30.40
CA GLY A 88 -0.42 13.36 -31.61
C GLY A 88 1.00 13.21 -32.19
N VAL A 89 1.86 14.22 -32.04
CA VAL A 89 3.27 14.16 -32.44
C VAL A 89 4.08 13.35 -31.43
N LEU A 90 3.85 13.59 -30.13
CA LEU A 90 4.52 12.88 -29.05
C LEU A 90 4.22 11.38 -29.06
N SER A 91 2.98 10.97 -29.37
CA SER A 91 2.61 9.56 -29.49
C SER A 91 3.40 8.84 -30.59
N LYS A 92 3.58 9.47 -31.76
CA LYS A 92 4.39 8.90 -32.85
C LYS A 92 5.86 8.78 -32.49
N LEU A 93 6.42 9.78 -31.81
CA LEU A 93 7.79 9.72 -31.32
C LEU A 93 7.96 8.67 -30.22
N ALA A 94 6.96 8.56 -29.33
CA ALA A 94 6.94 7.56 -28.27
C ALA A 94 6.97 6.15 -28.84
N GLU A 95 6.22 5.84 -29.91
CA GLU A 95 6.28 4.52 -30.57
C GLU A 95 7.71 4.09 -30.92
N GLN A 96 8.55 5.04 -31.35
CA GLN A 96 9.95 4.80 -31.72
C GLN A 96 10.89 4.66 -30.52
N LYS A 97 10.53 5.21 -29.34
CA LYS A 97 11.36 5.12 -28.13
C LYS A 97 11.38 3.68 -27.59
N ARG A 98 12.56 3.09 -27.47
CA ARG A 98 12.73 1.76 -26.84
C ARG A 98 13.05 1.92 -25.35
N ALA A 99 12.00 1.87 -24.51
CA ALA A 99 12.10 2.00 -23.05
C ALA A 99 12.25 0.66 -22.31
N MET A 100 12.09 -0.48 -22.99
CA MET A 100 12.38 -1.81 -22.45
C MET A 100 13.30 -2.57 -23.39
N PRO A 101 14.43 -3.11 -22.91
CA PRO A 101 15.29 -3.99 -23.69
C PRO A 101 14.54 -5.25 -24.17
N LEU A 102 14.85 -5.73 -25.38
CA LEU A 102 14.22 -6.93 -25.94
C LEU A 102 14.50 -8.19 -25.10
N GLN A 103 15.61 -8.18 -24.36
CA GLN A 103 16.04 -9.28 -23.50
C GLN A 103 15.08 -9.51 -22.31
N ILE A 104 14.37 -8.48 -21.86
CA ILE A 104 13.47 -8.55 -20.70
C ILE A 104 11.99 -8.60 -21.11
N LEU A 105 11.69 -8.72 -22.40
CA LEU A 105 10.32 -8.91 -22.85
C LEU A 105 9.80 -10.27 -22.40
N LEU A 106 8.61 -10.27 -21.80
CA LEU A 106 7.95 -11.48 -21.36
C LEU A 106 7.61 -12.35 -22.58
N LYS A 107 8.19 -13.54 -22.65
CA LYS A 107 7.95 -14.52 -23.72
C LYS A 107 7.00 -15.65 -23.31
N SER A 108 6.80 -15.84 -22.00
CA SER A 108 5.97 -16.92 -21.47
C SER A 108 4.48 -16.57 -21.58
N VAL A 109 3.67 -17.60 -21.79
CA VAL A 109 2.21 -17.48 -21.70
C VAL A 109 1.82 -17.44 -20.23
N PHE A 110 0.99 -16.46 -19.87
CA PHE A 110 0.37 -16.32 -18.55
C PHE A 110 -1.14 -16.41 -18.68
N LEU A 111 -1.83 -16.75 -17.58
CA LEU A 111 -3.30 -16.90 -17.55
C LEU A 111 -3.84 -17.90 -18.61
N GLY A 112 -3.05 -18.92 -18.97
CA GLY A 112 -3.41 -19.90 -20.02
C GLY A 112 -4.46 -20.93 -19.61
N ARG A 113 -4.84 -21.00 -18.33
CA ARG A 113 -5.92 -21.89 -17.88
C ARG A 113 -7.28 -21.34 -18.32
N SER A 114 -8.18 -22.26 -18.68
CA SER A 114 -9.52 -21.92 -19.18
C SER A 114 -10.32 -20.99 -18.26
N ILE A 115 -10.08 -21.06 -16.95
CA ILE A 115 -10.79 -20.22 -15.97
C ILE A 115 -10.61 -18.71 -16.23
N PHE A 116 -9.43 -18.29 -16.67
CA PHE A 116 -9.15 -16.89 -16.99
C PHE A 116 -9.70 -16.47 -18.36
N GLN A 117 -10.15 -17.42 -19.17
CA GLN A 117 -10.66 -17.19 -20.52
C GLN A 117 -12.18 -17.28 -20.60
N LYS A 118 -12.84 -17.92 -19.62
CA LYS A 118 -14.25 -18.32 -19.67
C LYS A 118 -15.26 -17.23 -19.29
N TYR A 119 -14.92 -16.34 -18.37
CA TYR A 119 -15.85 -15.33 -17.83
C TYR A 119 -15.37 -13.94 -18.25
N LYS A 120 -15.83 -13.47 -19.42
CA LYS A 120 -15.35 -12.20 -20.02
C LYS A 120 -16.39 -11.10 -20.00
N SER A 121 -17.67 -11.45 -19.99
CA SER A 121 -18.75 -10.49 -19.78
C SER A 121 -19.04 -10.30 -18.30
N GLU A 122 -19.58 -9.12 -17.96
CA GLU A 122 -20.03 -8.81 -16.61
C GLU A 122 -21.05 -9.85 -16.11
N SER A 123 -22.05 -10.22 -16.92
CA SER A 123 -23.08 -11.20 -16.54
C SER A 123 -22.51 -12.59 -16.27
N GLU A 124 -21.53 -13.04 -17.05
CA GLU A 124 -20.83 -14.30 -16.82
C GLU A 124 -20.03 -14.28 -15.51
N LEU A 125 -19.31 -13.18 -15.24
CA LEU A 125 -18.53 -13.01 -14.03
C LEU A 125 -19.43 -12.93 -12.79
N MET A 126 -20.55 -12.20 -12.85
CA MET A 126 -21.54 -12.14 -11.78
C MET A 126 -22.11 -13.52 -11.45
N ARG A 127 -22.52 -14.30 -12.46
CA ARG A 127 -22.99 -15.69 -12.27
C ARG A 127 -21.90 -16.58 -11.67
N TYR A 128 -20.65 -16.39 -12.09
CA TYR A 128 -19.53 -17.14 -11.56
C TYR A 128 -19.29 -16.84 -10.07
N ILE A 129 -19.21 -15.55 -9.70
CA ILE A 129 -19.05 -15.09 -8.31
C ILE A 129 -20.21 -15.60 -7.46
N HIS A 130 -21.46 -15.47 -7.93
CA HIS A 130 -22.63 -15.96 -7.20
C HIS A 130 -22.58 -17.48 -6.98
N ARG A 131 -22.15 -18.25 -7.99
CA ARG A 131 -21.98 -19.70 -7.87
C ARG A 131 -20.89 -20.09 -6.86
N LEU A 132 -19.81 -19.32 -6.76
CA LEU A 132 -18.78 -19.54 -5.74
C LEU A 132 -19.31 -19.19 -4.35
N HIS A 133 -19.94 -18.03 -4.21
CA HIS A 133 -20.56 -17.59 -2.96
C HIS A 133 -21.57 -18.61 -2.42
N GLY A 134 -22.38 -19.22 -3.29
CA GLY A 134 -23.33 -20.28 -2.89
C GLY A 134 -22.70 -21.58 -2.37
N LYS A 135 -21.38 -21.73 -2.42
CA LYS A 135 -20.65 -22.87 -1.83
C LYS A 135 -20.13 -22.58 -0.42
N ASP A 136 -20.14 -21.32 -0.01
CA ASP A 136 -19.51 -20.88 1.24
C ASP A 136 -20.58 -20.63 2.30
N TYR A 137 -20.47 -21.29 3.45
CA TYR A 137 -21.29 -21.00 4.61
C TYR A 137 -20.72 -19.80 5.37
N GLY A 138 -21.58 -18.85 5.75
CA GLY A 138 -21.16 -17.60 6.39
C GLY A 138 -22.28 -16.96 7.20
N LEU A 139 -22.03 -15.77 7.74
CA LEU A 139 -22.95 -15.08 8.66
C LEU A 139 -24.32 -14.73 8.07
N THR A 140 -24.47 -14.76 6.74
CA THR A 140 -25.75 -14.60 6.05
C THR A 140 -26.65 -15.84 6.16
N HIS A 141 -26.10 -17.01 6.48
CA HIS A 141 -26.82 -18.26 6.61
C HIS A 141 -27.19 -18.57 8.07
N GLY A 142 -26.31 -18.24 9.01
CA GLY A 142 -26.50 -18.53 10.43
C GLY A 142 -25.25 -18.31 11.27
N CYS A 143 -25.28 -18.82 12.50
CA CYS A 143 -24.19 -18.69 13.46
C CYS A 143 -22.94 -19.47 13.00
N VAL A 144 -21.76 -18.85 13.15
CA VAL A 144 -20.45 -19.47 12.89
C VAL A 144 -19.63 -19.41 14.18
N PRO A 145 -19.78 -20.39 15.10
CA PRO A 145 -19.23 -20.31 16.46
C PRO A 145 -17.75 -20.74 16.53
N LEU A 146 -16.88 -20.01 15.84
CA LEU A 146 -15.44 -20.25 15.89
C LEU A 146 -14.84 -19.57 17.13
N GLY A 147 -14.39 -20.40 18.10
CA GLY A 147 -13.72 -19.95 19.30
C GLY A 147 -12.49 -19.09 18.98
N SER A 148 -12.23 -18.07 19.80
CA SER A 148 -11.15 -17.09 19.61
C SER A 148 -11.26 -16.18 18.37
N CYS A 149 -12.21 -16.40 17.45
CA CYS A 149 -12.35 -15.59 16.23
C CYS A 149 -13.28 -14.38 16.37
N THR A 150 -14.10 -14.34 17.44
CA THR A 150 -15.08 -13.26 17.69
C THR A 150 -15.92 -12.93 16.45
N VAL A 151 -16.53 -13.96 15.85
CA VAL A 151 -17.36 -13.80 14.65
C VAL A 151 -18.67 -13.08 15.02
N LYS A 152 -18.63 -11.75 14.96
CA LYS A 152 -19.73 -10.84 15.32
C LYS A 152 -20.33 -10.17 14.09
N LEU A 153 -21.42 -9.43 14.29
CA LEU A 153 -22.01 -8.60 13.24
C LEU A 153 -20.97 -7.63 12.65
N SER A 154 -20.90 -7.57 11.32
CA SER A 154 -20.25 -6.49 10.57
C SER A 154 -21.36 -5.57 10.03
N PRO A 155 -21.70 -4.46 10.72
CA PRO A 155 -22.87 -3.66 10.38
C PRO A 155 -22.72 -3.01 9.00
N ALA A 156 -23.78 -3.01 8.19
CA ALA A 156 -23.76 -2.39 6.86
C ALA A 156 -23.35 -0.91 6.89
N ALA A 157 -23.80 -0.17 7.91
CA ALA A 157 -23.42 1.23 8.12
C ALA A 157 -21.90 1.43 8.31
N ALA A 158 -21.20 0.45 8.91
CA ALA A 158 -19.75 0.50 9.09
C ALA A 158 -18.97 0.07 7.85
N ILE A 159 -19.54 -0.81 7.02
CA ILE A 159 -18.89 -1.29 5.79
C ILE A 159 -19.04 -0.28 4.65
N LEU A 160 -20.17 0.44 4.58
CA LEU A 160 -20.47 1.35 3.48
C LEU A 160 -19.40 2.43 3.27
N SER A 161 -18.78 2.92 4.34
CA SER A 161 -17.72 3.93 4.25
C SER A 161 -16.45 3.41 3.59
N LEU A 162 -16.21 2.10 3.59
CA LEU A 162 -15.03 1.50 2.95
C LEU A 162 -15.03 1.60 1.43
N SER A 163 -16.15 2.00 0.80
CA SER A 163 -16.24 2.25 -0.64
C SER A 163 -16.24 3.73 -1.03
N TRP A 164 -16.13 4.66 -0.07
CA TRP A 164 -16.07 6.08 -0.39
C TRP A 164 -14.71 6.44 -0.98
N SER A 165 -14.70 7.20 -2.07
CA SER A 165 -13.49 7.60 -2.78
C SER A 165 -12.48 8.35 -1.89
N GLU A 166 -12.98 9.10 -0.93
CA GLU A 166 -12.23 9.86 0.06
C GLU A 166 -11.38 8.96 0.97
N PHE A 167 -11.76 7.68 1.10
CA PHE A 167 -10.98 6.64 1.77
C PHE A 167 -10.18 5.78 0.76
N THR A 168 -10.79 5.35 -0.34
CA THR A 168 -10.16 4.35 -1.23
C THR A 168 -9.15 4.92 -2.22
N ASN A 169 -9.25 6.20 -2.58
CA ASN A 169 -8.49 6.79 -3.70
C ASN A 169 -7.36 7.72 -3.24
N LEU A 170 -6.89 7.55 -2.01
CA LEU A 170 -5.77 8.33 -1.46
C LEU A 170 -4.48 7.51 -1.51
N HIS A 171 -3.43 8.07 -2.10
CA HIS A 171 -2.11 7.45 -2.07
C HIS A 171 -1.55 7.49 -0.63
N PRO A 172 -0.96 6.41 -0.09
CA PRO A 172 -0.49 6.38 1.31
C PRO A 172 0.65 7.37 1.61
N LEU A 173 1.32 7.88 0.58
CA LEU A 173 2.36 8.91 0.66
C LEU A 173 1.87 10.30 0.20
N ALA A 174 0.56 10.52 0.14
CA ALA A 174 0.03 11.84 -0.19
C ALA A 174 0.45 12.89 0.85
N PRO A 175 0.63 14.17 0.44
CA PRO A 175 0.91 15.26 1.37
C PRO A 175 -0.10 15.35 2.50
N THR A 176 0.37 15.68 3.71
CA THR A 176 -0.45 15.69 4.94
C THR A 176 -1.67 16.61 4.89
N GLU A 177 -1.60 17.65 4.07
CA GLU A 177 -2.65 18.63 3.81
C GLU A 177 -3.84 18.00 3.10
N GLN A 178 -3.59 16.96 2.28
CA GLN A 178 -4.61 16.21 1.55
C GLN A 178 -5.18 15.05 2.38
N THR A 179 -4.54 14.68 3.50
CA THR A 179 -4.92 13.52 4.33
C THR A 179 -5.55 13.90 5.67
N ARG A 180 -5.96 15.17 5.86
CA ARG A 180 -6.47 15.69 7.15
C ARG A 180 -7.63 14.87 7.73
N GLY A 181 -8.53 14.37 6.87
CA GLY A 181 -9.63 13.51 7.30
C GLY A 181 -9.15 12.19 7.91
N TYR A 182 -8.14 11.56 7.30
CA TYR A 182 -7.49 10.35 7.84
C TYR A 182 -6.76 10.63 9.14
N SER A 183 -6.09 11.78 9.26
CA SER A 183 -5.42 12.18 10.50
C SER A 183 -6.42 12.34 11.64
N ALA A 184 -7.54 13.01 11.40
CA ALA A 184 -8.60 13.16 12.40
C ALA A 184 -9.21 11.81 12.80
N LEU A 185 -9.49 10.93 11.83
CA LEU A 185 -9.99 9.58 12.07
C LEU A 185 -9.01 8.74 12.92
N SER A 186 -7.72 8.81 12.59
CA SER A 186 -6.68 8.04 13.29
C SER A 186 -6.55 8.49 14.74
N LEU A 187 -6.51 9.81 14.97
CA LEU A 187 -6.43 10.38 16.33
C LEU A 187 -7.66 10.05 17.19
N ASP A 188 -8.85 10.14 16.62
CA ASP A 188 -10.09 9.76 17.31
C ASP A 188 -10.11 8.27 17.67
N LEU A 189 -9.69 7.39 16.74
CA LEU A 189 -9.60 5.96 16.99
C LEU A 189 -8.54 5.62 18.04
N GLU A 190 -7.36 6.24 17.97
CA GLU A 190 -6.30 6.09 18.98
C GLU A 190 -6.81 6.47 20.37
N GLN A 191 -7.50 7.61 20.51
CA GLN A 191 -8.06 8.04 21.78
C GLN A 191 -9.07 7.03 22.33
N LYS A 192 -10.00 6.56 21.50
CA LYS A 192 -11.00 5.55 21.92
C LYS A 192 -10.36 4.24 22.37
N ILE A 193 -9.31 3.78 21.67
CA ILE A 193 -8.59 2.56 22.08
C ILE A 193 -7.85 2.80 23.40
N ARG A 194 -7.24 3.96 23.61
CA ARG A 194 -6.61 4.32 24.89
C ARG A 194 -7.61 4.31 26.03
N ASP A 195 -8.81 4.89 25.83
CA ASP A 195 -9.85 4.92 26.85
C ASP A 195 -10.33 3.50 27.23
N ILE A 196 -10.44 2.60 26.25
CA ILE A 196 -10.85 1.19 26.48
C ILE A 196 -9.76 0.38 27.17
N THR A 197 -8.49 0.60 26.81
CA THR A 197 -7.35 -0.23 27.25
C THR A 197 -6.58 0.35 28.44
N ALA A 198 -6.84 1.60 28.80
CA ALA A 198 -6.08 2.39 29.78
C ALA A 198 -4.57 2.49 29.45
N LEU A 199 -4.20 2.41 28.17
CA LEU A 199 -2.82 2.58 27.71
C LEU A 199 -2.49 4.04 27.42
N ASP A 200 -1.24 4.43 27.64
CA ASP A 200 -0.76 5.80 27.41
C ASP A 200 -0.72 6.19 25.93
N ALA A 201 -0.51 5.22 25.03
CA ALA A 201 -0.41 5.44 23.59
C ALA A 201 -0.83 4.19 22.79
N VAL A 202 -1.22 4.40 21.53
CA VAL A 202 -1.63 3.37 20.58
C VAL A 202 -0.90 3.61 19.27
N SER A 203 -0.53 2.53 18.56
CA SER A 203 -0.03 2.60 17.18
C SER A 203 -0.98 1.84 16.27
N LEU A 204 -1.45 2.50 15.20
CA LEU A 204 -2.32 1.91 14.18
C LEU A 204 -1.54 1.26 13.02
N GLN A 205 -0.22 1.23 13.08
CA GLN A 205 0.63 0.68 12.01
C GLN A 205 0.50 -0.85 11.82
N PRO A 206 0.40 -1.69 12.86
CA PRO A 206 0.29 -3.13 12.67
C PRO A 206 -1.03 -3.52 12.01
N ASN A 207 -0.96 -4.20 10.85
CA ASN A 207 -2.14 -4.55 10.06
C ASN A 207 -2.77 -5.92 10.39
N SER A 208 -2.32 -6.57 11.46
CA SER A 208 -2.87 -7.83 11.99
C SER A 208 -2.48 -8.01 13.46
N GLY A 209 -3.20 -8.88 14.18
CA GLY A 209 -2.87 -9.20 15.58
C GLY A 209 -1.44 -9.74 15.74
N ALA A 210 -1.01 -10.62 14.83
CA ALA A 210 0.36 -11.13 14.80
C ALA A 210 1.41 -10.03 14.60
N GLN A 211 1.16 -9.06 13.71
CA GLN A 211 2.06 -7.92 13.60
C GLN A 211 2.06 -7.04 14.86
N GLY A 212 0.92 -6.91 15.53
CA GLY A 212 0.82 -6.20 16.81
C GLY A 212 1.69 -6.82 17.90
N GLU A 213 1.60 -8.15 18.08
CA GLU A 213 2.45 -8.92 18.99
C GLU A 213 3.94 -8.75 18.67
N TYR A 214 4.33 -8.85 17.39
CA TYR A 214 5.71 -8.64 16.98
C TYR A 214 6.19 -7.21 17.26
N ALA A 215 5.40 -6.20 16.90
CA ALA A 215 5.73 -4.80 17.15
C ALA A 215 5.91 -4.53 18.66
N ALA A 216 5.03 -5.08 19.50
CA ALA A 216 5.13 -4.96 20.96
C ALA A 216 6.45 -5.56 21.50
N LEU A 217 6.83 -6.76 21.04
CA LEU A 217 8.11 -7.38 21.42
C LEU A 217 9.31 -6.56 20.97
N ARG A 218 9.25 -5.94 19.78
CA ARG A 218 10.30 -5.03 19.28
C ARG A 218 10.40 -3.76 20.12
N VAL A 219 9.27 -3.20 20.56
CA VAL A 219 9.23 -2.04 21.47
C VAL A 219 9.84 -2.40 22.83
N ILE A 220 9.43 -3.53 23.45
CA ILE A 220 10.00 -4.02 24.72
C ILE A 220 11.51 -4.22 24.62
N ARG A 221 11.98 -4.85 23.54
CA ARG A 221 13.41 -5.05 23.31
C ARG A 221 14.16 -3.73 23.15
N SER A 222 13.59 -2.78 22.41
CA SER A 222 14.19 -1.46 22.21
C SER A 222 14.24 -0.66 23.51
N TYR A 223 13.24 -0.82 24.38
CA TYR A 223 13.21 -0.27 25.72
C TYR A 223 14.31 -0.85 26.63
N HIS A 224 14.52 -2.16 26.64
CA HIS A 224 15.64 -2.75 27.39
C HIS A 224 16.99 -2.28 26.84
N ASN A 225 17.13 -2.19 25.51
CA ASN A 225 18.35 -1.66 24.88
C ASN A 225 18.64 -0.22 25.29
N SER A 226 17.63 0.66 25.35
CA SER A 226 17.82 2.07 25.76
C SER A 226 18.28 2.19 27.21
N LYS A 227 17.93 1.22 28.05
CA LYS A 227 18.42 1.08 29.44
C LYS A 227 19.73 0.31 29.59
N LYS A 228 20.36 -0.10 28.48
CA LYS A 228 21.56 -0.97 28.46
C LYS A 228 21.33 -2.34 29.12
N GLU A 229 20.09 -2.83 29.13
CA GLU A 229 19.69 -4.13 29.64
C GLU A 229 19.44 -5.14 28.51
N SER A 230 20.19 -5.06 27.41
CA SER A 230 20.00 -5.89 26.21
C SER A 230 20.15 -7.40 26.45
N HIS A 231 20.75 -7.80 27.57
CA HIS A 231 20.82 -9.19 28.02
C HIS A 231 19.45 -9.77 28.41
N ARG A 232 18.42 -8.94 28.64
CA ARG A 232 17.04 -9.37 28.89
C ARG A 232 16.37 -9.77 27.58
N ASN A 233 16.60 -11.01 27.18
CA ASN A 233 16.08 -11.57 25.93
C ASN A 233 15.17 -12.78 26.13
N VAL A 234 14.81 -13.14 27.36
CA VAL A 234 13.93 -14.28 27.65
C VAL A 234 12.47 -13.84 27.64
N CYS A 235 11.63 -14.56 26.88
CA CYS A 235 10.18 -14.36 26.83
C CYS A 235 9.48 -15.59 27.40
N LEU A 236 8.73 -15.40 28.48
CA LEU A 236 7.94 -16.45 29.11
C LEU A 236 6.60 -16.57 28.39
N ILE A 237 6.27 -17.76 27.89
CA ILE A 237 5.04 -18.01 27.14
C ILE A 237 4.32 -19.24 27.72
N PRO A 238 3.08 -19.12 28.21
CA PRO A 238 2.30 -20.27 28.65
C PRO A 238 2.06 -21.28 27.51
N GLU A 239 2.01 -22.57 27.83
CA GLU A 239 1.72 -23.64 26.86
C GLU A 239 0.33 -23.49 26.21
N SER A 240 -0.61 -22.83 26.88
CA SER A 240 -1.96 -22.52 26.37
C SER A 240 -2.02 -21.33 25.41
N ALA A 241 -0.92 -20.59 25.22
CA ALA A 241 -0.89 -19.42 24.35
C ALA A 241 -1.14 -19.80 22.87
N HIS A 242 -1.63 -18.84 22.09
CA HIS A 242 -1.84 -19.03 20.66
C HIS A 242 -0.49 -19.29 19.95
N GLY A 243 -0.52 -20.09 18.87
CA GLY A 243 0.71 -20.50 18.18
C GLY A 243 1.53 -19.33 17.60
N THR A 244 0.86 -18.21 17.31
CA THR A 244 1.53 -16.98 16.83
C THR A 244 2.50 -16.42 17.85
N ASN A 245 2.20 -16.50 19.15
CA ASN A 245 3.05 -15.96 20.21
C ASN A 245 4.46 -16.57 20.16
N PHE A 246 4.55 -17.88 19.97
CA PHE A 246 5.83 -18.60 19.84
C PHE A 246 6.60 -18.19 18.58
N ALA A 247 5.92 -18.16 17.44
CA ALA A 247 6.54 -17.81 16.17
C ALA A 247 7.08 -16.37 16.19
N LEU A 248 6.33 -15.43 16.75
CA LEU A 248 6.68 -14.02 16.75
C LEU A 248 7.74 -13.67 17.80
N ALA A 249 7.75 -14.38 18.94
CA ALA A 249 8.85 -14.30 19.91
C ALA A 249 10.18 -14.71 19.27
N LEU A 250 10.19 -15.83 18.54
CA LEU A 250 11.38 -16.26 17.79
C LEU A 250 11.81 -15.22 16.75
N LEU A 251 10.87 -14.69 15.95
CA LEU A 251 11.14 -13.63 14.96
C LEU A 251 11.66 -12.34 15.59
N ALA A 252 11.20 -11.99 16.80
CA ALA A 252 11.68 -10.85 17.56
C ALA A 252 13.09 -11.08 18.15
N GLY A 253 13.63 -12.29 18.03
CA GLY A 253 14.95 -12.69 18.52
C GLY A 253 15.00 -12.88 20.03
N THR A 254 13.89 -13.31 20.65
CA THR A 254 13.85 -13.68 22.07
C THR A 254 14.07 -15.18 22.25
N VAL A 255 14.59 -15.56 23.42
CA VAL A 255 14.68 -16.94 23.88
C VAL A 255 13.37 -17.27 24.57
N ILE A 256 12.66 -18.27 24.05
CA ILE A 256 11.35 -18.65 24.60
C ILE A 256 11.53 -19.64 25.73
N VAL A 257 10.91 -19.36 26.87
CA VAL A 257 10.75 -20.32 27.98
C VAL A 257 9.27 -20.60 28.16
N LYS A 258 8.91 -21.87 28.06
CA LYS A 258 7.52 -22.32 28.22
C LYS A 258 7.14 -22.36 29.70
N ILE A 259 5.97 -21.83 30.03
CA ILE A 259 5.36 -21.98 31.36
C ILE A 259 4.26 -23.04 31.27
N LYS A 260 4.28 -23.99 32.21
CA LYS A 260 3.28 -25.05 32.29
C LYS A 260 1.90 -24.49 32.66
N CYS A 261 0.87 -25.26 32.31
CA CYS A 261 -0.49 -25.03 32.77
C CYS A 261 -0.95 -26.17 33.70
N LEU A 262 -1.76 -25.83 34.70
CA LEU A 262 -2.45 -26.78 35.57
C LEU A 262 -3.52 -27.54 34.79
N ALA A 263 -3.99 -28.66 35.34
CA ALA A 263 -5.02 -29.51 34.71
C ALA A 263 -6.37 -28.78 34.50
N ASP A 264 -6.64 -27.71 35.24
CA ASP A 264 -7.83 -26.87 35.09
C ASP A 264 -7.66 -25.72 34.07
N GLY A 265 -6.51 -25.66 33.38
CA GLY A 265 -6.21 -24.69 32.33
C GLY A 265 -5.59 -23.38 32.81
N ARG A 266 -5.38 -23.20 34.11
CA ARG A 266 -4.67 -22.02 34.66
C ARG A 266 -3.15 -22.13 34.47
N ILE A 267 -2.45 -21.01 34.56
CA ILE A 267 -0.98 -20.98 34.58
C ILE A 267 -0.48 -21.57 35.91
N ASP A 268 0.57 -22.40 35.85
CA ASP A 268 1.27 -22.91 37.04
C ASP A 268 2.21 -21.82 37.59
N MET A 269 1.91 -21.30 38.79
CA MET A 269 2.52 -20.09 39.38
C MET A 269 3.75 -20.39 40.24
#